data_AF-A0A925DGI8-F1
#
_entry.id   AF-A0A925DGI8-F1
#
_cell.length_a   1.000
_cell.length_b   1.000
_cell.length_c   1.000
_cell.angle_alpha   90.00
_cell.angle_beta   90.00
_cell.angle_gamma   90.00
#
_symmetry.space_group_name_H-M   'P 1'
#
loop_
_entity.id
_entity.type
_entity.pdbx_description
1 polymer ?
#
loop_
_entity_poly.entity_id
_entity_poly.type
_entity_poly.pdbx_seq_one_letter_code
_entity_poly.pdbx_strand_id
1 'polypeptide(L)'
;AVAAAGLALQHVSWTHPVGRPISVRLLQGNVAQDEKFAGAHIAGALAMYRAAISAAPADLIATPETAIALFPQQLEADYLPSLTRFARESGSHLLLGIPLSDAPGQYANSALGIDPEAPQPYRYDKHHLVPFGEFIPGGFRWFVELMAIPLGDFHRGAVVQAPFQVRDQRVLPNICYEDLFGEEIAAQLSHAHESGQQTATILLNLSNLAWYGESIAIAQHLQISQMRSLETGRPMLRATNSGATAIIDGRGAVQSRLAPYTSGVLAGEVQGMGGLTPYIWYGNLLFLVICLSAAPLSWRLARERRKNRDQARANPA
;
A
#
# COMPACT_ATOMS: atom_id res chain seq x y z
N ALA A 1 -27.39 20.37 0.74
CA ALA A 1 -27.43 19.53 -0.47
C ALA A 1 -26.26 18.54 -0.48
N VAL A 2 -25.01 18.99 -0.69
CA VAL A 2 -23.82 18.09 -0.75
C VAL A 2 -23.67 17.20 0.49
N ALA A 3 -23.74 17.77 1.70
CA ALA A 3 -23.66 16.98 2.94
C ALA A 3 -24.81 15.96 3.09
N ALA A 4 -26.03 16.34 2.72
CA ALA A 4 -27.19 15.44 2.77
C ALA A 4 -27.10 14.32 1.73
N ALA A 5 -26.63 14.64 0.51
CA ALA A 5 -26.36 13.64 -0.51
C ALA A 5 -25.23 12.69 -0.08
N GLY A 6 -24.17 13.21 0.53
CA GLY A 6 -23.09 12.40 1.11
C GLY A 6 -23.61 11.42 2.17
N LEU A 7 -24.42 11.90 3.12
CA LEU A 7 -25.06 11.05 4.14
C LEU A 7 -25.96 9.97 3.50
N ALA A 8 -26.74 10.31 2.48
CA ALA A 8 -27.57 9.33 1.77
C ALA A 8 -26.71 8.26 1.06
N LEU A 9 -25.60 8.65 0.43
CA LEU A 9 -24.71 7.74 -0.29
C LEU A 9 -23.93 6.78 0.63
N GLN A 10 -23.81 7.09 1.92
CA GLN A 10 -23.23 6.17 2.92
C GLN A 10 -24.11 4.93 3.16
N HIS A 11 -25.40 4.99 2.81
CA HIS A 11 -26.31 3.83 2.89
C HIS A 11 -26.24 2.92 1.66
N VAL A 12 -25.51 3.33 0.61
CA VAL A 12 -25.31 2.51 -0.60
C VAL A 12 -24.14 1.56 -0.37
N SER A 13 -24.37 0.27 -0.60
CA SER A 13 -23.31 -0.75 -0.56
C SER A 13 -22.62 -0.82 -1.92
N TRP A 14 -21.50 -0.10 -2.05
CA TRP A 14 -20.70 -0.06 -3.29
C TRP A 14 -19.87 -1.33 -3.53
N THR A 15 -19.56 -2.04 -2.45
CA THR A 15 -18.76 -3.27 -2.49
C THR A 15 -19.47 -4.41 -1.77
N HIS A 16 -19.12 -5.63 -2.13
CA HIS A 16 -19.67 -6.86 -1.56
C HIS A 16 -18.54 -7.85 -1.24
N PRO A 17 -18.69 -8.73 -0.24
CA PRO A 17 -17.70 -9.75 0.05
C PRO A 17 -17.43 -10.67 -1.14
N VAL A 18 -16.18 -11.01 -1.37
CA VAL A 18 -15.73 -11.95 -2.41
C VAL A 18 -14.93 -13.06 -1.76
N GLY A 19 -15.18 -14.30 -2.19
CA GLY A 19 -14.47 -15.47 -1.69
C GLY A 19 -14.70 -15.73 -0.20
N ARG A 20 -13.90 -16.63 0.35
CA ARG A 20 -13.87 -16.93 1.79
C ARG A 20 -12.86 -16.03 2.49
N PRO A 21 -13.04 -15.76 3.80
CA PRO A 21 -11.97 -15.18 4.60
C PRO A 21 -10.70 -16.03 4.52
N ILE A 22 -9.56 -15.38 4.42
CA ILE A 22 -8.23 -16.01 4.45
C ILE A 22 -7.53 -15.67 5.76
N SER A 23 -6.75 -16.63 6.27
CA SER A 23 -5.87 -16.40 7.41
C SER A 23 -4.60 -15.65 6.98
N VAL A 24 -4.18 -14.66 7.76
CA VAL A 24 -3.02 -13.82 7.45
C VAL A 24 -2.05 -13.74 8.62
N ARG A 25 -0.76 -13.67 8.31
CA ARG A 25 0.32 -13.34 9.27
C ARG A 25 1.17 -12.20 8.70
N LEU A 26 1.11 -11.04 9.35
CA LEU A 26 1.88 -9.85 8.96
C LEU A 26 3.06 -9.70 9.93
N LEU A 27 4.28 -9.80 9.40
CA LEU A 27 5.50 -9.77 10.22
C LEU A 27 5.95 -8.34 10.46
N GLN A 28 6.44 -8.08 11.67
CA GLN A 28 7.02 -6.80 12.10
C GLN A 28 8.39 -7.08 12.74
N GLY A 29 9.47 -6.77 12.02
CA GLY A 29 10.82 -7.14 12.44
C GLY A 29 11.42 -6.22 13.51
N ASN A 30 11.05 -4.94 13.49
CA ASN A 30 11.68 -3.86 14.27
C ASN A 30 13.20 -3.78 14.10
N VAL A 31 13.69 -3.97 12.87
CA VAL A 31 15.12 -3.86 12.56
C VAL A 31 15.47 -2.38 12.39
N ALA A 32 16.42 -1.88 13.18
CA ALA A 32 16.85 -0.48 13.10
C ALA A 32 17.48 -0.15 11.73
N GLN A 33 17.31 1.09 11.26
CA GLN A 33 17.66 1.47 9.89
C GLN A 33 19.18 1.47 9.63
N ASP A 34 19.95 1.88 10.63
CA ASP A 34 21.41 1.87 10.69
C ASP A 34 21.99 0.45 10.80
N GLU A 35 21.29 -0.47 11.46
CA GLU A 35 21.67 -1.88 11.56
C GLU A 35 21.34 -2.68 10.28
N LYS A 36 20.36 -2.22 9.49
CA LYS A 36 19.82 -2.95 8.33
C LYS A 36 20.85 -3.22 7.22
N PHE A 37 21.96 -2.47 7.19
CA PHE A 37 23.03 -2.61 6.20
C PHE A 37 24.41 -2.97 6.80
N ALA A 38 24.49 -3.21 8.11
CA ALA A 38 25.70 -3.65 8.79
C ALA A 38 25.83 -5.18 8.72
N GLY A 39 26.94 -5.70 8.18
CA GLY A 39 27.07 -7.11 7.78
C GLY A 39 26.66 -8.18 8.80
N ALA A 40 27.01 -8.02 10.09
CA ALA A 40 26.63 -8.98 11.14
C ALA A 40 25.13 -8.93 11.51
N HIS A 41 24.50 -7.76 11.39
CA HIS A 41 23.08 -7.55 11.70
C HIS A 41 22.17 -8.05 10.56
N ILE A 42 22.65 -8.03 9.30
CA ILE A 42 21.92 -8.57 8.15
C ILE A 42 21.65 -10.08 8.32
N ALA A 43 22.66 -10.86 8.70
CA ALA A 43 22.50 -12.32 8.89
C ALA A 43 21.49 -12.64 10.00
N GLY A 44 21.53 -11.89 11.11
CA GLY A 44 20.57 -12.01 12.21
C GLY A 44 19.15 -11.67 11.78
N ALA A 45 18.95 -10.57 11.03
CA ALA A 45 17.64 -10.18 10.51
C ALA A 45 17.07 -11.21 9.53
N LEU A 46 17.89 -11.74 8.61
CA LEU A 46 17.50 -12.81 7.69
C LEU A 46 17.09 -14.08 8.44
N ALA A 47 17.87 -14.50 9.44
CA ALA A 47 17.53 -15.66 10.26
C ALA A 47 16.21 -15.45 11.03
N MET A 48 16.00 -14.25 11.59
CA MET A 48 14.77 -13.88 12.29
C MET A 48 13.55 -13.93 11.36
N TYR A 49 13.61 -13.33 10.17
CA TYR A 49 12.49 -13.38 9.23
C TYR A 49 12.22 -14.81 8.74
N ARG A 50 13.26 -15.60 8.43
CA ARG A 50 13.10 -17.02 8.04
C ARG A 50 12.41 -17.83 9.14
N ALA A 51 12.80 -17.64 10.40
CA ALA A 51 12.18 -18.29 11.55
C ALA A 51 10.73 -17.83 11.75
N ALA A 52 10.47 -16.51 11.70
CA ALA A 52 9.13 -15.95 11.88
C ALA A 52 8.14 -16.40 10.78
N ILE A 53 8.59 -16.46 9.52
CA ILE A 53 7.80 -16.98 8.39
C ILE A 53 7.45 -18.44 8.67
N SER A 54 8.45 -19.28 8.96
CA SER A 54 8.28 -20.73 9.06
C SER A 54 7.68 -21.21 10.40
N ALA A 55 7.43 -20.29 11.35
CA ALA A 55 6.94 -20.64 12.68
C ALA A 55 5.51 -21.20 12.71
N ALA A 56 4.65 -20.79 11.77
CA ALA A 56 3.27 -21.27 11.67
C ALA A 56 2.68 -21.04 10.27
N PRO A 57 1.81 -21.92 9.77
CA PRO A 57 1.13 -21.73 8.49
C PRO A 57 0.08 -20.60 8.56
N ALA A 58 -0.19 -19.97 7.41
CA ALA A 58 -1.37 -19.13 7.15
C ALA A 58 -1.64 -19.10 5.64
N ASP A 59 -2.83 -18.69 5.20
CA ASP A 59 -3.10 -18.58 3.76
C ASP A 59 -2.17 -17.54 3.10
N LEU A 60 -1.93 -16.41 3.77
CA LEU A 60 -0.93 -15.40 3.38
C LEU A 60 -0.01 -15.03 4.54
N ILE A 61 1.30 -15.03 4.27
CA ILE A 61 2.33 -14.50 5.17
C ILE A 61 3.05 -13.37 4.44
N ALA A 62 3.03 -12.17 5.01
CA ALA A 62 3.65 -10.99 4.39
C ALA A 62 4.73 -10.39 5.30
N THR A 63 5.86 -10.01 4.69
CA THR A 63 6.92 -9.27 5.38
C THR A 63 6.85 -7.78 5.04
N PRO A 64 7.53 -6.92 5.82
CA PRO A 64 7.70 -5.51 5.48
C PRO A 64 8.57 -5.28 4.24
N GLU A 65 8.61 -4.03 3.80
CA GLU A 65 9.53 -3.53 2.76
C GLU A 65 11.00 -3.80 3.12
N THR A 66 11.73 -4.37 2.16
CA THR A 66 13.16 -4.69 2.29
C THR A 66 13.44 -5.50 3.58
N ALA A 67 12.54 -6.41 3.96
CA ALA A 67 12.77 -7.34 5.07
C ALA A 67 13.96 -8.26 4.75
N ILE A 68 14.08 -8.66 3.49
CA ILE A 68 15.25 -9.32 2.93
C ILE A 68 16.11 -8.22 2.30
N ALA A 69 17.09 -7.71 3.05
CA ALA A 69 17.88 -6.53 2.65
C ALA A 69 19.02 -6.84 1.65
N LEU A 70 19.03 -8.03 1.05
CA LEU A 70 20.01 -8.49 0.07
C LEU A 70 19.33 -8.90 -1.23
N PHE A 71 20.03 -8.75 -2.34
CA PHE A 71 19.59 -9.30 -3.61
C PHE A 71 19.59 -10.84 -3.56
N PRO A 72 18.72 -11.53 -4.32
CA PRO A 72 18.68 -12.99 -4.34
C PRO A 72 20.04 -13.67 -4.55
N GLN A 73 20.91 -13.08 -5.38
CA GLN A 73 22.24 -13.60 -5.70
C GLN A 73 23.25 -13.48 -4.53
N GLN A 74 22.95 -12.64 -3.54
CA GLN A 74 23.77 -12.42 -2.35
C GLN A 74 23.30 -13.25 -1.14
N LEU A 75 22.11 -13.87 -1.23
CA LEU A 75 21.58 -14.71 -0.18
C LEU A 75 22.33 -16.05 -0.11
N GLU A 76 22.27 -16.69 1.05
CA GLU A 76 22.62 -18.11 1.17
C GLU A 76 21.83 -18.93 0.16
N ALA A 77 22.47 -19.90 -0.50
CA ALA A 77 21.88 -20.66 -1.59
C ALA A 77 20.53 -21.32 -1.23
N ASP A 78 20.34 -21.73 0.04
CA ASP A 78 19.11 -22.36 0.53
C ASP A 78 18.10 -21.38 1.15
N TYR A 79 18.37 -20.07 1.20
CA TYR A 79 17.46 -19.12 1.84
C TYR A 79 16.07 -19.09 1.18
N LEU A 80 15.98 -18.73 -0.10
CA LEU A 80 14.70 -18.73 -0.83
C LEU A 80 14.16 -20.16 -1.07
N PRO A 81 14.99 -21.18 -1.39
CA PRO A 81 14.52 -22.56 -1.48
C PRO A 81 13.88 -23.09 -0.20
N SER A 82 14.42 -22.76 0.99
CA SER A 82 13.83 -23.16 2.27
C SER A 82 12.45 -22.54 2.49
N LEU A 83 12.26 -21.25 2.17
CA LEU A 83 10.96 -20.59 2.22
C LEU A 83 9.97 -21.17 1.21
N THR A 84 10.45 -21.52 0.01
CA THR A 84 9.63 -22.18 -1.02
C THR A 84 9.18 -23.57 -0.57
N ARG A 85 10.06 -24.33 0.08
CA ARG A 85 9.72 -25.64 0.64
C ARG A 85 8.66 -25.51 1.73
N PHE A 86 8.85 -24.58 2.66
CA PHE A 86 7.85 -24.28 3.68
C PHE A 86 6.50 -23.88 3.05
N ALA A 87 6.49 -23.00 2.05
CA ALA A 87 5.27 -22.58 1.36
C ALA A 87 4.53 -23.80 0.78
N ARG A 88 5.23 -24.69 0.07
CA ARG A 88 4.68 -25.92 -0.51
C ARG A 88 4.13 -26.89 0.53
N GLU A 89 4.88 -27.13 1.61
CA GLU A 89 4.49 -28.08 2.66
C GLU A 89 3.29 -27.59 3.50
N SER A 90 3.22 -26.28 3.74
CA SER A 90 2.15 -25.64 4.53
C SER A 90 0.95 -25.19 3.71
N GLY A 91 1.09 -25.10 2.38
CA GLY A 91 0.14 -24.44 1.50
C GLY A 91 0.03 -22.92 1.72
N SER A 92 1.02 -22.30 2.37
CA SER A 92 1.07 -20.85 2.61
C SER A 92 1.57 -20.09 1.38
N HIS A 93 0.96 -18.94 1.09
CA HIS A 93 1.47 -17.98 0.12
C HIS A 93 2.34 -16.97 0.85
N LEU A 94 3.52 -16.66 0.31
CA LEU A 94 4.45 -15.72 0.93
C LEU A 94 4.56 -14.47 0.07
N LEU A 95 4.56 -13.28 0.69
CA LEU A 95 4.86 -12.02 0.02
C LEU A 95 6.00 -11.31 0.74
N LEU A 96 7.17 -11.29 0.09
CA LEU A 96 8.44 -10.91 0.69
C LEU A 96 8.91 -9.56 0.12
N GLY A 97 9.14 -8.58 0.99
CA GLY A 97 9.80 -7.33 0.60
C GLY A 97 11.30 -7.53 0.40
N ILE A 98 11.78 -7.37 -0.82
CA ILE A 98 13.15 -7.69 -1.26
C ILE A 98 13.56 -6.81 -2.45
N PRO A 99 14.81 -6.35 -2.56
CA PRO A 99 15.28 -5.72 -3.78
C PRO A 99 15.53 -6.77 -4.87
N LEU A 100 15.07 -6.51 -6.10
CA LEU A 100 15.32 -7.37 -7.25
C LEU A 100 16.15 -6.65 -8.30
N SER A 101 16.81 -7.43 -9.16
CA SER A 101 17.65 -6.91 -10.23
C SER A 101 17.49 -7.74 -11.49
N ASP A 102 17.18 -7.08 -12.61
CA ASP A 102 17.10 -7.70 -13.94
C ASP A 102 18.46 -7.69 -14.66
N ALA A 103 19.29 -6.69 -14.35
CA ALA A 103 20.64 -6.52 -14.87
C ALA A 103 21.46 -5.65 -13.92
N PRO A 104 22.82 -5.70 -13.97
CA PRO A 104 23.66 -4.79 -13.19
C PRO A 104 23.25 -3.32 -13.39
N GLY A 105 22.99 -2.60 -12.30
CA GLY A 105 22.51 -1.22 -12.33
C GLY A 105 21.00 -1.05 -12.56
N GLN A 106 20.26 -2.13 -12.82
CA GLN A 106 18.80 -2.13 -12.88
C GLN A 106 18.23 -2.80 -11.63
N TYR A 107 17.99 -1.99 -10.61
CA TYR A 107 17.47 -2.45 -9.33
C TYR A 107 16.03 -1.97 -9.16
N ALA A 108 15.17 -2.77 -8.54
CA ALA A 108 13.84 -2.37 -8.13
C ALA A 108 13.64 -2.67 -6.64
N ASN A 109 12.86 -1.81 -5.98
CA ASN A 109 12.30 -2.11 -4.68
C ASN A 109 11.04 -2.94 -4.93
N SER A 110 11.05 -4.21 -4.52
CA SER A 110 10.11 -5.19 -5.00
C SER A 110 9.43 -5.98 -3.88
N ALA A 111 8.32 -6.59 -4.25
CA ALA A 111 7.64 -7.59 -3.46
C ALA A 111 7.65 -8.91 -4.26
N LEU A 112 8.34 -9.92 -3.73
CA LEU A 112 8.46 -11.26 -4.32
C LEU A 112 7.39 -12.17 -3.70
N GLY A 113 6.49 -12.66 -4.53
CA GLY A 113 5.46 -13.61 -4.11
C GLY A 113 5.90 -15.06 -4.37
N ILE A 114 5.77 -15.92 -3.35
CA ILE A 114 5.96 -17.36 -3.48
C ILE A 114 4.58 -18.00 -3.31
N ASP A 115 4.10 -18.58 -4.41
CA ASP A 115 2.88 -19.37 -4.45
C ASP A 115 3.25 -20.85 -4.26
N PRO A 116 2.55 -21.59 -3.38
CA PRO A 116 2.83 -23.00 -3.11
C PRO A 116 2.60 -23.92 -4.33
N GLU A 117 1.76 -23.51 -5.28
CA GLU A 117 1.38 -24.29 -6.46
C GLU A 117 2.01 -23.76 -7.76
N ALA A 118 2.36 -22.48 -7.82
CA ALA A 118 2.93 -21.90 -9.03
C ALA A 118 4.43 -22.26 -9.21
N PRO A 119 4.87 -22.55 -10.46
CA PRO A 119 6.26 -22.86 -10.74
C PRO A 119 7.18 -21.61 -10.75
N GLN A 120 6.60 -20.43 -10.99
CA GLN A 120 7.34 -19.17 -11.08
C GLN A 120 6.90 -18.23 -9.96
N PRO A 121 7.84 -17.48 -9.35
CA PRO A 121 7.48 -16.51 -8.33
C PRO A 121 6.73 -15.32 -8.96
N TYR A 122 5.83 -14.74 -8.19
CA TYR A 122 5.20 -13.47 -8.48
C TYR A 122 6.16 -12.32 -8.18
N ARG A 123 6.05 -11.21 -8.90
CA ARG A 123 6.82 -9.99 -8.67
C ARG A 123 5.94 -8.76 -8.83
N TYR A 124 6.06 -7.85 -7.87
CA TYR A 124 5.58 -6.48 -7.95
C TYR A 124 6.77 -5.54 -7.74
N ASP A 125 6.92 -4.53 -8.58
CA ASP A 125 7.95 -3.51 -8.46
C ASP A 125 7.32 -2.17 -8.09
N LYS A 126 7.92 -1.46 -7.14
CA LYS A 126 7.49 -0.12 -6.73
C LYS A 126 7.47 0.82 -7.93
N HIS A 127 6.32 1.41 -8.20
CA HIS A 127 6.11 2.38 -9.27
C HIS A 127 6.42 3.81 -8.80
N HIS A 128 5.87 4.22 -7.66
CA HIS A 128 6.04 5.57 -7.13
C HIS A 128 7.25 5.66 -6.19
N LEU A 129 8.40 6.02 -6.76
CA LEU A 129 9.66 6.14 -6.03
C LEU A 129 9.74 7.44 -5.22
N VAL A 130 10.41 7.38 -4.08
CA VAL A 130 10.67 8.53 -3.20
C VAL A 130 11.80 9.40 -3.79
N PRO A 131 11.55 10.69 -4.06
CA PRO A 131 12.58 11.61 -4.53
C PRO A 131 13.74 11.71 -3.54
N PHE A 132 14.97 11.71 -4.06
CA PHE A 132 16.20 11.80 -3.26
C PHE A 132 16.41 10.65 -2.27
N GLY A 133 15.59 9.59 -2.30
CA GLY A 133 15.83 8.35 -1.56
C GLY A 133 16.03 7.17 -2.51
N GLU A 134 15.18 7.11 -3.54
CA GLU A 134 15.13 5.99 -4.49
C GLU A 134 15.42 6.41 -5.95
N PHE A 135 15.35 7.70 -6.25
CA PHE A 135 15.79 8.24 -7.54
C PHE A 135 16.25 9.70 -7.40
N ILE A 136 17.02 10.17 -8.39
CA ILE A 136 17.50 11.56 -8.46
C ILE A 136 16.58 12.36 -9.42
N PRO A 137 15.87 13.39 -8.94
CA PRO A 137 15.08 14.25 -9.82
C PRO A 137 15.92 14.93 -10.92
N GLY A 138 15.33 15.09 -12.10
CA GLY A 138 15.99 15.72 -13.24
C GLY A 138 16.53 17.11 -12.91
N GLY A 139 17.78 17.37 -13.27
CA GLY A 139 18.46 18.65 -12.98
C GLY A 139 19.10 18.75 -11.59
N PHE A 140 19.02 17.72 -10.74
CA PHE A 140 19.59 17.73 -9.37
C PHE A 140 20.78 16.78 -9.16
N ARG A 141 21.25 16.09 -10.22
CA ARG A 141 22.39 15.16 -10.10
C ARG A 141 23.67 15.86 -9.62
N TRP A 142 23.91 17.09 -10.07
CA TRP A 142 25.04 17.92 -9.59
C TRP A 142 25.02 18.14 -8.07
N PHE A 143 23.84 18.29 -7.47
CA PHE A 143 23.70 18.53 -6.03
C PHE A 143 23.98 17.26 -5.24
N VAL A 144 23.47 16.13 -5.71
CA VAL A 144 23.71 14.82 -5.10
C VAL A 144 25.20 14.46 -5.17
N GLU A 145 25.84 14.67 -6.32
CA GLU A 145 27.28 14.45 -6.51
C GLU A 145 28.13 15.40 -5.66
N LEU A 146 27.76 16.69 -5.58
CA LEU A 146 28.42 17.68 -4.72
C LEU A 146 28.35 17.29 -3.24
N MET A 147 27.21 16.77 -2.80
CA MET A 147 26.94 16.39 -1.41
C MET A 147 27.37 14.95 -1.08
N ALA A 148 27.91 14.19 -2.06
CA ALA A 148 28.30 12.79 -1.94
C ALA A 148 27.22 11.90 -1.29
N ILE A 149 25.94 12.16 -1.57
CA ILE A 149 24.82 11.46 -0.93
C ILE A 149 24.70 10.06 -1.56
N PRO A 150 24.80 8.96 -0.78
CA PRO A 150 24.67 7.61 -1.29
C PRO A 150 23.19 7.32 -1.58
N LEU A 151 22.74 7.64 -2.79
CA LEU A 151 21.37 7.40 -3.24
C LEU A 151 21.26 6.13 -4.06
N GLY A 152 20.14 5.42 -3.90
CA GLY A 152 19.73 4.38 -4.84
C GLY A 152 19.25 5.01 -6.15
N ASP A 153 19.50 4.33 -7.27
CA ASP A 153 18.90 4.64 -8.58
C ASP A 153 17.99 3.45 -8.94
N PHE A 154 16.84 3.37 -8.26
CA PHE A 154 15.85 2.31 -8.49
C PHE A 154 15.04 2.60 -9.75
N HIS A 155 14.67 1.53 -10.45
CA HIS A 155 13.78 1.56 -11.59
C HIS A 155 12.32 1.53 -11.11
N ARG A 156 11.46 2.18 -11.89
CA ARG A 156 10.01 2.20 -11.65
C ARG A 156 9.37 0.94 -12.21
N GLY A 157 8.52 0.30 -11.41
CA GLY A 157 7.60 -0.72 -11.89
C GLY A 157 6.58 -0.17 -12.89
N ALA A 158 5.81 -1.07 -13.52
CA ALA A 158 4.72 -0.67 -14.40
C ALA A 158 3.59 0.02 -13.62
N VAL A 159 2.85 0.93 -14.27
CA VAL A 159 1.70 1.65 -13.67
C VAL A 159 0.60 0.67 -13.26
N VAL A 160 0.33 -0.34 -14.09
CA VAL A 160 -0.61 -1.41 -13.80
C VAL A 160 0.14 -2.73 -13.71
N GLN A 161 0.04 -3.37 -12.55
CA GLN A 161 0.64 -4.66 -12.26
C GLN A 161 -0.43 -5.61 -11.74
N ALA A 162 -0.31 -6.90 -12.07
CA ALA A 162 -1.26 -7.91 -11.66
C ALA A 162 -1.25 -8.06 -10.12
N PRO A 163 -2.40 -8.31 -9.46
CA PRO A 163 -2.41 -8.69 -8.06
C PRO A 163 -1.84 -10.10 -7.86
N PHE A 164 -1.34 -10.37 -6.66
CA PHE A 164 -0.91 -11.70 -6.24
C PHE A 164 -2.12 -12.57 -5.89
N GLN A 165 -2.21 -13.76 -6.48
CA GLN A 165 -3.29 -14.70 -6.20
C GLN A 165 -3.01 -15.42 -4.87
N VAL A 166 -3.98 -15.43 -3.98
CA VAL A 166 -3.92 -16.15 -2.70
C VAL A 166 -5.25 -16.85 -2.49
N ARG A 167 -5.27 -18.19 -2.64
CA ARG A 167 -6.54 -18.96 -2.61
C ARG A 167 -7.55 -18.40 -3.63
N ASP A 168 -8.70 -17.92 -3.17
CA ASP A 168 -9.75 -17.27 -3.98
C ASP A 168 -9.68 -15.73 -3.92
N GLN A 169 -8.65 -15.17 -3.28
CA GLN A 169 -8.41 -13.74 -3.13
C GLN A 169 -7.31 -13.23 -4.06
N ARG A 170 -7.32 -11.92 -4.30
CA ARG A 170 -6.33 -11.20 -5.12
C ARG A 170 -5.78 -10.04 -4.34
N VAL A 171 -4.53 -10.15 -3.94
CA VAL A 171 -3.84 -9.20 -3.07
C VAL A 171 -2.99 -8.27 -3.92
N LEU A 172 -3.34 -6.98 -3.97
CA LEU A 172 -2.57 -5.98 -4.70
C LEU A 172 -1.54 -5.32 -3.78
N PRO A 173 -0.24 -5.51 -4.02
CA PRO A 173 0.79 -4.81 -3.26
C PRO A 173 0.82 -3.32 -3.60
N ASN A 174 1.20 -2.53 -2.60
CA ASN A 174 1.76 -1.19 -2.74
C ASN A 174 2.89 -1.06 -1.72
N ILE A 175 3.99 -0.42 -2.07
CA ILE A 175 5.20 -0.38 -1.26
C ILE A 175 5.36 1.01 -0.65
N CYS A 176 5.41 1.05 0.67
CA CYS A 176 5.78 2.22 1.46
C CYS A 176 4.87 3.43 1.17
N TYR A 177 5.46 4.44 0.55
CA TYR A 177 4.89 5.73 0.20
C TYR A 177 3.79 5.66 -0.88
N GLU A 178 3.63 4.54 -1.58
CA GLU A 178 2.65 4.39 -2.66
C GLU A 178 1.19 4.53 -2.20
N ASP A 179 0.89 4.22 -0.94
CA ASP A 179 -0.48 4.34 -0.43
C ASP A 179 -0.94 5.80 -0.21
N LEU A 180 -0.03 6.77 -0.29
CA LEU A 180 -0.40 8.18 -0.37
C LEU A 180 -1.11 8.54 -1.68
N PHE A 181 -0.91 7.75 -2.75
CA PHE A 181 -1.44 8.01 -4.08
C PHE A 181 -2.71 7.19 -4.34
N GLY A 182 -3.82 7.64 -3.73
CA GLY A 182 -5.14 7.01 -3.91
C GLY A 182 -5.57 6.90 -5.37
N GLU A 183 -5.21 7.87 -6.19
CA GLU A 183 -5.49 7.87 -7.64
C GLU A 183 -4.79 6.72 -8.37
N GLU A 184 -3.55 6.39 -7.99
CA GLU A 184 -2.80 5.31 -8.62
C GLU A 184 -3.43 3.96 -8.27
N ILE A 185 -3.79 3.76 -7.00
CA ILE A 185 -4.51 2.56 -6.54
C ILE A 185 -5.87 2.44 -7.24
N ALA A 186 -6.64 3.53 -7.30
CA ALA A 186 -7.94 3.57 -7.96
C ALA A 186 -7.81 3.27 -9.47
N ALA A 187 -6.82 3.87 -10.14
CA ALA A 187 -6.55 3.65 -11.56
C ALA A 187 -6.17 2.19 -11.85
N GLN A 188 -5.34 1.56 -11.00
CA GLN A 188 -5.03 0.14 -11.13
C GLN A 188 -6.28 -0.75 -11.03
N LEU A 189 -7.15 -0.48 -10.05
CA LEU A 189 -8.40 -1.24 -9.87
C LEU A 189 -9.38 -1.04 -11.03
N SER A 190 -9.52 0.22 -11.49
CA SER A 190 -10.39 0.57 -12.60
C SER A 190 -9.91 -0.05 -13.91
N HIS A 191 -8.62 0.09 -14.23
CA HIS A 191 -8.04 -0.47 -15.45
C HIS A 191 -8.15 -2.00 -15.48
N ALA A 192 -7.89 -2.67 -14.35
CA ALA A 192 -8.06 -4.12 -14.26
C ALA A 192 -9.52 -4.52 -14.54
N HIS A 193 -10.49 -3.77 -14.03
CA HIS A 193 -11.90 -4.02 -14.31
C HIS A 193 -12.26 -3.79 -15.79
N GLU A 194 -11.88 -2.64 -16.36
CA GLU A 194 -12.20 -2.27 -17.75
C GLU A 194 -11.57 -3.22 -18.78
N SER A 195 -10.35 -3.70 -18.49
CA SER A 195 -9.64 -4.67 -19.34
C SER A 195 -10.14 -6.11 -19.19
N GLY A 196 -11.17 -6.36 -18.38
CA GLY A 196 -11.67 -7.70 -18.07
C GLY A 196 -10.68 -8.55 -17.27
N GLN A 197 -9.64 -7.93 -16.73
CA GLN A 197 -8.69 -8.59 -15.85
C GLN A 197 -9.27 -8.77 -14.45
N GLN A 198 -8.60 -9.62 -13.70
CA GLN A 198 -8.94 -9.94 -12.34
C GLN A 198 -8.66 -8.77 -11.39
N THR A 199 -9.69 -8.01 -11.01
CA THR A 199 -9.56 -6.91 -10.04
C THR A 199 -9.16 -7.43 -8.65
N ALA A 200 -8.28 -6.70 -7.97
CA ALA A 200 -7.86 -7.02 -6.61
C ALA A 200 -9.02 -6.96 -5.61
N THR A 201 -9.00 -7.88 -4.65
CA THR A 201 -10.01 -7.99 -3.58
C THR A 201 -9.48 -7.51 -2.23
N ILE A 202 -8.16 -7.47 -2.06
CA ILE A 202 -7.43 -7.03 -0.86
C ILE A 202 -6.26 -6.15 -1.29
N LEU A 203 -5.96 -5.10 -0.53
CA LEU A 203 -4.73 -4.32 -0.67
C LEU A 203 -3.68 -4.79 0.35
N LEU A 204 -2.41 -4.77 0.00
CA LEU A 204 -1.32 -5.02 0.93
C LEU A 204 -0.27 -3.91 0.83
N ASN A 205 -0.07 -3.19 1.93
CA ASN A 205 1.00 -2.22 2.03
C ASN A 205 2.21 -2.84 2.76
N LEU A 206 3.36 -2.86 2.08
CA LEU A 206 4.64 -3.28 2.64
C LEU A 206 5.48 -2.04 2.92
N SER A 207 5.83 -1.75 4.18
CA SER A 207 6.49 -0.47 4.52
C SER A 207 7.68 -0.59 5.47
N ASN A 208 8.68 0.27 5.28
CA ASN A 208 9.73 0.51 6.26
C ASN A 208 9.70 1.96 6.76
N LEU A 209 9.09 2.18 7.93
CA LEU A 209 8.96 3.51 8.52
C LEU A 209 10.07 3.87 9.51
N ALA A 210 11.13 3.06 9.61
CA ALA A 210 12.24 3.31 10.53
C ALA A 210 12.91 4.68 10.30
N TRP A 211 12.85 5.20 9.07
CA TRP A 211 13.36 6.52 8.69
C TRP A 211 12.72 7.70 9.44
N TYR A 212 11.50 7.56 9.93
CA TYR A 212 10.76 8.66 10.56
C TYR A 212 10.93 8.72 12.08
N GLY A 213 11.53 7.68 12.69
CA GLY A 213 11.63 7.54 14.14
C GLY A 213 10.28 7.68 14.86
N GLU A 214 10.33 7.81 16.19
CA GLU A 214 9.14 8.03 17.03
C GLU A 214 8.50 9.40 16.77
N SER A 215 7.67 9.47 15.71
CA SER A 215 6.99 10.70 15.29
C SER A 215 5.55 10.45 14.88
N ILE A 216 4.82 11.55 14.66
CA ILE A 216 3.42 11.52 14.19
C ILE A 216 3.27 10.87 12.81
N ALA A 217 4.36 10.72 12.05
CA ALA A 217 4.37 10.13 10.72
C ALA A 217 3.78 8.70 10.72
N ILE A 218 4.02 7.91 11.77
CA ILE A 218 3.46 6.55 11.88
C ILE A 218 1.93 6.58 11.94
N ALA A 219 1.37 7.49 12.74
CA ALA A 219 -0.07 7.63 12.88
C ALA A 219 -0.72 8.22 11.61
N GLN A 220 -0.06 9.20 11.00
CA GLN A 220 -0.51 9.78 9.72
C GLN A 220 -0.51 8.75 8.61
N HIS A 221 0.56 7.94 8.50
CA HIS A 221 0.66 6.92 7.47
C HIS A 221 -0.44 5.87 7.61
N LEU A 222 -0.72 5.40 8.84
CA LEU A 222 -1.85 4.50 9.10
C LEU A 222 -3.20 5.13 8.71
N GLN A 223 -3.41 6.40 9.02
CA GLN A 223 -4.65 7.10 8.67
C GLN A 223 -4.87 7.20 7.16
N ILE A 224 -3.78 7.42 6.40
CA ILE A 224 -3.82 7.45 4.93
C ILE A 224 -4.26 6.08 4.38
N SER A 225 -3.81 5.00 4.99
CA SER A 225 -4.18 3.62 4.63
C SER A 225 -5.65 3.30 4.90
N GLN A 226 -6.15 3.78 6.04
CA GLN A 226 -7.57 3.72 6.35
C GLN A 226 -8.38 4.45 5.28
N MET A 227 -7.86 5.58 4.79
CA MET A 227 -8.49 6.32 3.73
C MET A 227 -8.51 5.55 2.41
N ARG A 228 -7.39 4.92 2.00
CA ARG A 228 -7.33 4.05 0.81
C ARG A 228 -8.34 2.90 0.87
N SER A 229 -8.51 2.32 2.06
CA SER A 229 -9.46 1.21 2.27
C SER A 229 -10.91 1.71 2.13
N LEU A 230 -11.24 2.85 2.74
CA LEU A 230 -12.57 3.45 2.67
C LEU A 230 -12.92 3.96 1.25
N GLU A 231 -11.95 4.54 0.55
CA GLU A 231 -12.10 5.03 -0.82
C GLU A 231 -12.39 3.90 -1.83
N THR A 232 -11.67 2.78 -1.71
CA THR A 232 -11.76 1.66 -2.66
C THR A 232 -12.75 0.57 -2.22
N GLY A 233 -13.19 0.61 -0.97
CA GLY A 233 -13.99 -0.45 -0.36
C GLY A 233 -13.24 -1.78 -0.24
N ARG A 234 -11.90 -1.77 -0.33
CA ARG A 234 -11.03 -2.95 -0.20
C ARG A 234 -10.42 -2.97 1.20
N PRO A 235 -10.42 -4.10 1.91
CA PRO A 235 -9.62 -4.21 3.13
C PRO A 235 -8.14 -4.07 2.80
N MET A 236 -7.37 -3.53 3.73
CA MET A 236 -5.94 -3.37 3.60
C MET A 236 -5.20 -4.09 4.72
N LEU A 237 -4.22 -4.89 4.31
CA LEU A 237 -3.21 -5.47 5.17
C LEU A 237 -2.00 -4.54 5.19
N ARG A 238 -1.41 -4.32 6.37
CA ARG A 238 -0.19 -3.53 6.55
C ARG A 238 0.88 -4.34 7.24
N ALA A 239 1.96 -4.64 6.52
CA ALA A 239 3.17 -5.24 7.07
C ALA A 239 4.26 -4.17 7.13
N THR A 240 4.62 -3.75 8.34
CA THR A 240 5.58 -2.65 8.53
C THR A 240 6.77 -3.11 9.37
N ASN A 241 7.96 -2.53 9.16
CA ASN A 241 9.15 -2.91 9.94
C ASN A 241 9.08 -2.43 11.39
N SER A 242 8.91 -1.13 11.59
CA SER A 242 8.82 -0.47 12.92
C SER A 242 7.53 0.34 13.11
N GLY A 243 6.67 0.36 12.09
CA GLY A 243 5.45 1.17 12.05
C GLY A 243 4.23 0.47 12.66
N ALA A 244 3.03 0.93 12.27
CA ALA A 244 1.79 0.27 12.63
C ALA A 244 1.48 -0.87 11.64
N THR A 245 1.87 -2.09 12.00
CA THR A 245 1.38 -3.32 11.33
C THR A 245 -0.07 -3.55 11.73
N ALA A 246 -0.98 -3.65 10.76
CA ALA A 246 -2.42 -3.60 11.01
C ALA A 246 -3.26 -4.35 9.96
N ILE A 247 -4.46 -4.74 10.36
CA ILE A 247 -5.54 -5.19 9.47
C ILE A 247 -6.63 -4.12 9.48
N ILE A 248 -6.97 -3.62 8.28
CA ILE A 248 -7.96 -2.56 8.07
C ILE A 248 -9.08 -3.15 7.21
N ASP A 249 -10.34 -2.96 7.61
CA ASP A 249 -11.48 -3.41 6.81
C ASP A 249 -11.78 -2.50 5.61
N GLY A 250 -12.69 -2.93 4.74
CA GLY A 250 -13.12 -2.14 3.58
C GLY A 250 -13.90 -0.85 3.91
N ARG A 251 -14.11 -0.53 5.19
CA ARG A 251 -14.68 0.74 5.66
C ARG A 251 -13.62 1.65 6.29
N GLY A 252 -12.34 1.24 6.25
CA GLY A 252 -11.24 2.00 6.82
C GLY A 252 -11.11 1.86 8.33
N ALA A 253 -11.82 0.93 8.99
CA ALA A 253 -11.67 0.70 10.41
C ALA A 253 -10.50 -0.27 10.68
N VAL A 254 -9.64 0.07 11.65
CA VAL A 254 -8.55 -0.81 12.11
C VAL A 254 -9.17 -1.93 12.96
N GLN A 255 -9.09 -3.15 12.47
CA GLN A 255 -9.62 -4.34 13.15
C GLN A 255 -8.63 -4.88 14.19
N SER A 256 -7.34 -4.85 13.86
CA SER A 256 -6.26 -5.26 14.74
C SER A 256 -4.96 -4.56 14.35
N ARG A 257 -4.05 -4.37 15.32
CA ARG A 257 -2.72 -3.79 15.08
C ARG A 257 -1.71 -4.23 16.13
N LEU A 258 -0.44 -4.25 15.74
CA LEU A 258 0.68 -4.30 16.67
C LEU A 258 1.05 -2.89 17.15
N ALA A 259 1.73 -2.82 18.29
CA ALA A 259 2.38 -1.60 18.72
C ALA A 259 3.57 -1.29 17.79
N PRO A 260 3.76 -0.03 17.36
CA PRO A 260 5.00 0.37 16.68
C PRO A 260 6.24 0.09 17.52
N TYR A 261 7.40 0.01 16.88
CA TYR A 261 8.70 -0.22 17.52
C TYR A 261 8.80 -1.52 18.36
N THR A 262 8.00 -2.52 18.02
CA THR A 262 8.08 -3.85 18.66
C THR A 262 8.32 -4.92 17.61
N SER A 263 9.02 -6.00 17.96
CA SER A 263 9.10 -7.17 17.08
C SER A 263 7.89 -8.07 17.34
N GLY A 264 7.25 -8.58 16.28
CA GLY A 264 6.06 -9.42 16.44
C GLY A 264 5.45 -9.89 15.13
N VAL A 265 4.37 -10.67 15.26
CA VAL A 265 3.56 -11.16 14.14
C VAL A 265 2.10 -10.87 14.43
N LEU A 266 1.44 -10.12 13.55
CA LEU A 266 0.00 -9.92 13.61
C LEU A 266 -0.69 -11.04 12.86
N ALA A 267 -1.35 -11.94 13.58
CA ALA A 267 -2.20 -12.97 12.99
C ALA A 267 -3.67 -12.52 13.00
N GLY A 268 -4.40 -12.82 11.95
CA GLY A 268 -5.83 -12.53 11.86
C GLY A 268 -6.48 -13.12 10.62
N GLU A 269 -7.70 -12.68 10.33
CA GLU A 269 -8.44 -13.06 9.13
C GLU A 269 -8.88 -11.83 8.36
N VAL A 270 -8.97 -11.95 7.05
CA VAL A 270 -9.48 -10.91 6.17
C VAL A 270 -10.31 -11.54 5.05
N GLN A 271 -11.45 -10.95 4.73
CA GLN A 271 -12.23 -11.32 3.56
C GLN A 271 -12.13 -10.21 2.52
N GLY A 272 -11.77 -10.57 1.29
CA GLY A 272 -11.69 -9.60 0.22
C GLY A 272 -13.06 -9.07 -0.21
N MET A 273 -13.05 -7.93 -0.88
CA MET A 273 -14.26 -7.24 -1.34
C MET A 273 -14.20 -7.01 -2.86
N GLY A 274 -15.33 -7.16 -3.52
CA GLY A 274 -15.55 -6.87 -4.94
C GLY A 274 -16.49 -5.69 -5.15
N GLY A 275 -16.77 -5.35 -6.41
CA GLY A 275 -17.51 -4.13 -6.77
C GLY A 275 -16.60 -2.91 -6.88
N LEU A 276 -17.12 -1.80 -7.42
CA LEU A 276 -16.36 -0.58 -7.67
C LEU A 276 -17.06 0.60 -7.00
N THR A 277 -16.30 1.35 -6.21
CA THR A 277 -16.77 2.61 -5.64
C THR A 277 -16.74 3.71 -6.72
N PRO A 278 -17.47 4.82 -6.52
CA PRO A 278 -17.37 5.98 -7.41
C PRO A 278 -15.95 6.53 -7.51
N TYR A 279 -15.16 6.40 -6.42
CA TYR A 279 -13.76 6.80 -6.43
C TYR A 279 -12.90 5.90 -7.32
N ILE A 280 -13.16 4.59 -7.39
CA ILE A 280 -12.44 3.73 -8.34
C ILE A 280 -12.77 4.14 -9.78
N TRP A 281 -14.03 4.43 -10.09
CA TRP A 281 -14.46 4.81 -11.44
C TRP A 281 -13.89 6.15 -11.92
N TYR A 282 -13.93 7.16 -11.05
CA TYR A 282 -13.71 8.54 -11.48
C TYR A 282 -12.49 9.19 -10.84
N GLY A 283 -11.88 8.55 -9.84
CA GLY A 283 -10.82 9.15 -9.03
C GLY A 283 -11.21 10.53 -8.52
N ASN A 284 -10.25 11.44 -8.53
CA ASN A 284 -10.41 12.83 -8.12
C ASN A 284 -11.24 13.67 -9.10
N LEU A 285 -11.47 13.20 -10.33
CA LEU A 285 -12.21 13.95 -11.35
C LEU A 285 -13.63 14.26 -10.88
N LEU A 286 -14.29 13.31 -10.21
CA LEU A 286 -15.63 13.51 -9.66
C LEU A 286 -15.66 14.68 -8.67
N PHE A 287 -14.69 14.74 -7.76
CA PHE A 287 -14.57 15.82 -6.79
C PHE A 287 -14.28 17.17 -7.48
N LEU A 288 -13.34 17.19 -8.43
CA LEU A 288 -12.99 18.40 -9.17
C LEU A 288 -14.19 18.96 -9.94
N VAL A 289 -15.01 18.11 -10.57
CA VAL A 289 -16.24 18.51 -11.27
C VAL A 289 -17.27 19.09 -10.30
N ILE A 290 -17.43 18.49 -9.11
CA ILE A 290 -18.32 19.02 -8.07
C ILE A 290 -17.83 20.40 -7.59
N CYS A 291 -16.54 20.58 -7.34
CA CYS A 291 -15.97 21.87 -6.93
C CYS A 291 -16.16 22.95 -8.01
N LEU A 292 -15.84 22.62 -9.26
CA LEU A 292 -15.94 23.55 -10.39
C LEU A 292 -17.38 23.93 -10.73
N SER A 293 -18.36 23.04 -10.49
CA SER A 293 -19.79 23.35 -10.67
C SER A 293 -20.40 24.11 -9.49
N ALA A 294 -19.95 23.84 -8.27
CA ALA A 294 -20.46 24.49 -7.06
C ALA A 294 -19.98 25.94 -6.88
N ALA A 295 -18.76 26.27 -7.30
CA ALA A 295 -18.19 27.61 -7.11
C ALA A 295 -18.94 28.73 -7.88
N PRO A 296 -19.26 28.59 -9.18
CA PRO A 296 -20.03 29.59 -9.93
C PRO A 296 -21.46 29.73 -9.41
N LEU A 297 -22.10 28.61 -9.04
CA LEU A 297 -23.45 28.59 -8.49
C LEU A 297 -23.50 29.34 -7.15
N SER A 298 -22.54 29.06 -6.27
CA SER A 298 -22.42 29.75 -4.97
C SER A 298 -22.17 31.25 -5.15
N TRP A 299 -21.33 31.62 -6.13
CA TRP A 299 -21.07 33.03 -6.46
C TRP A 299 -22.30 33.75 -6.99
N ARG A 300 -23.07 33.12 -7.90
CA ARG A 300 -24.32 33.68 -8.43
C ARG A 300 -25.35 33.89 -7.31
N LEU A 301 -25.58 32.87 -6.48
CA LEU A 301 -26.50 32.95 -5.35
C LEU A 301 -26.07 34.02 -4.33
N ALA A 302 -24.77 34.17 -4.09
CA ALA A 302 -24.25 35.22 -3.23
C ALA A 302 -24.49 36.63 -3.82
N ARG A 303 -24.31 36.81 -5.13
CA ARG A 303 -24.61 38.09 -5.81
C ARG A 303 -26.10 38.43 -5.76
N GLU A 304 -26.97 37.47 -6.01
CA GLU A 304 -28.43 37.67 -5.94
C GLU A 304 -28.88 38.02 -4.52
N ARG A 305 -28.35 37.33 -3.49
CA ARG A 305 -28.63 37.67 -2.08
C ARG A 305 -28.14 39.07 -1.69
N ARG A 306 -26.98 39.50 -2.20
CA ARG A 306 -26.49 40.88 -1.99
C ARG A 306 -27.42 41.90 -2.65
N LYS A 307 -27.78 41.68 -3.92
CA LYS A 307 -28.72 42.56 -4.65
C LYS A 307 -30.07 42.68 -3.93
N ASN A 308 -30.63 41.57 -3.45
CA ASN A 308 -31.90 41.59 -2.70
C ASN A 308 -31.76 42.30 -1.35
N ARG A 309 -30.63 42.14 -0.63
CA ARG A 309 -30.36 42.88 0.61
C ARG A 309 -30.21 44.38 0.37
N ASP A 310 -29.53 44.77 -0.70
CA ASP A 310 -29.33 46.17 -1.05
C ASP A 310 -30.66 46.83 -1.47
N GLN A 311 -31.49 46.12 -2.24
CA GLN A 311 -32.86 46.57 -2.56
C GLN A 311 -33.76 46.72 -1.32
N ALA A 312 -33.71 45.76 -0.38
CA ALA A 312 -34.47 45.83 0.87
C ALA A 312 -34.01 46.98 1.79
N ARG A 313 -32.73 47.36 1.73
CA ARG A 313 -32.20 48.53 2.46
C ARG A 313 -32.56 49.86 1.81
N ALA A 314 -32.66 49.90 0.48
CA ALA A 314 -32.98 51.11 -0.28
C ALA A 314 -34.47 51.49 -0.22
N ASN A 315 -35.34 50.57 0.18
CA ASN A 315 -36.79 50.79 0.29
C ASN A 315 -37.31 50.34 1.66
N PRO A 316 -36.94 51.02 2.76
CA PRO A 316 -37.50 50.72 4.07
C PRO A 316 -38.97 51.16 4.07
N ALA A 317 -39.86 50.23 4.43
CA ALA A 317 -41.27 50.52 4.65
C ALA A 317 -41.46 51.52 5.80
#